data_AF-A0A2E3RS28-F1
#
_entry.id   AF-A0A2E3RS28-F1
#
_cell.length_a   1.000
_cell.length_b   1.000
_cell.length_c   1.000
_cell.angle_alpha   90.00
_cell.angle_beta   90.00
_cell.angle_gamma   90.00
#
_symmetry.space_group_name_H-M   'P 1'
#
loop_
_entity.id
_entity.type
_entity.pdbx_description
1 polymer ?
#
loop_
_entity_poly.entity_id
_entity_poly.type
_entity_poly.pdbx_seq_one_letter_code
_entity_poly.pdbx_strand_id
1 'polypeptide(L)'
;MNPVLLYAACLAGAIGLGLLLNPGNRPLRLAGLVIGLGGIAWLLGQALQRSAEMAELPLLEVIFGLIAIAAAARMVTHSRPVFSALYFILVVLASASMFLLLSAEFMAFALIIVYAGAILITYLFVLMLAQQSPSAGASGTEYDTVPREPFMAVLIGFIMLSVLAETLLGPGGVIEHRPANTELIRAELDQWRDLERMPKLLLEKVQEAEPTAREVVTSDTGQSIYFHNGSATIDIVMEDDSIRPLKLDQSMLPGNTQRVGMALVADFPVSLELAGVILLMAMFGAVVLARKQIELGEDDARAAAGLSRIAMDEHEPEIGAGP
;
A
#
# COMPACT_ATOMS: atom_id res chain seq x y z
N MET A 1 -12.49 -13.78 -21.64
CA MET A 1 -13.66 -13.33 -20.84
C MET A 1 -14.73 -12.86 -21.81
N ASN A 2 -16.01 -13.15 -21.57
CA ASN A 2 -17.05 -12.35 -22.21
C ASN A 2 -17.20 -11.06 -21.40
N PRO A 3 -16.92 -9.87 -21.95
CA PRO A 3 -16.96 -8.60 -21.21
C PRO A 3 -18.32 -8.38 -20.51
N VAL A 4 -19.41 -8.84 -21.13
CA VAL A 4 -20.78 -8.78 -20.60
C VAL A 4 -20.92 -9.43 -19.21
N LEU A 5 -20.18 -10.52 -18.95
CA LEU A 5 -20.22 -11.23 -17.66
C LEU A 5 -19.51 -10.47 -16.54
N LEU A 6 -18.49 -9.69 -16.86
CA LEU A 6 -17.77 -8.85 -15.90
C LEU A 6 -18.64 -7.65 -15.51
N TYR A 7 -19.29 -7.02 -16.49
CA TYR A 7 -20.26 -5.96 -16.28
C TYR A 7 -21.42 -6.40 -15.39
N ALA A 8 -21.96 -7.60 -15.61
CA ALA A 8 -23.06 -8.14 -14.81
C ALA A 8 -22.67 -8.34 -13.33
N ALA A 9 -21.43 -8.79 -13.05
CA ALA A 9 -20.98 -8.99 -11.69
C ALA A 9 -20.67 -7.67 -10.95
N CYS A 10 -20.14 -6.67 -11.66
CA CYS A 10 -19.99 -5.32 -11.13
C CYS A 10 -21.37 -4.69 -10.83
N LEU A 11 -22.35 -4.87 -11.71
CA LEU A 11 -23.72 -4.40 -11.48
C LEU A 11 -24.34 -5.07 -10.24
N ALA A 12 -24.15 -6.38 -10.06
CA ALA A 12 -24.62 -7.08 -8.87
C ALA A 12 -23.96 -6.55 -7.58
N GLY A 13 -22.64 -6.32 -7.60
CA GLY A 13 -21.94 -5.69 -6.49
C GLY A 13 -22.47 -4.29 -6.16
N ALA A 14 -22.76 -3.48 -7.19
CA ALA A 14 -23.33 -2.14 -7.06
C ALA A 14 -24.70 -2.18 -6.38
N ILE A 15 -25.59 -3.05 -6.86
CA ILE A 15 -26.91 -3.24 -6.26
C ILE A 15 -26.75 -3.69 -4.81
N GLY A 16 -25.84 -4.62 -4.53
CA GLY A 16 -25.60 -5.12 -3.18
C GLY A 16 -25.15 -4.05 -2.19
N LEU A 17 -24.14 -3.26 -2.55
CA LEU A 17 -23.61 -2.20 -1.69
C LEU A 17 -24.60 -1.04 -1.52
N GLY A 18 -25.30 -0.66 -2.59
CA GLY A 18 -26.30 0.41 -2.57
C GLY A 18 -27.48 0.10 -1.65
N LEU A 19 -27.92 -1.16 -1.62
CA LEU A 19 -28.97 -1.62 -0.70
C LEU A 19 -28.48 -1.70 0.75
N LEU A 20 -27.19 -1.96 0.98
CA LEU A 20 -26.59 -2.07 2.32
C LEU A 20 -26.46 -0.70 3.01
N LEU A 21 -26.27 0.35 2.21
CA LEU A 21 -26.14 1.76 2.64
C LEU A 21 -27.48 2.45 2.89
N ASN A 22 -28.62 1.89 2.47
CA ASN A 22 -29.94 2.51 2.68
C ASN A 22 -30.44 2.27 4.13
N PRO A 23 -30.65 3.32 4.95
CA PRO A 23 -30.88 3.20 6.40
C PRO A 23 -32.28 2.71 6.82
N GLY A 24 -33.24 2.55 5.90
CA GLY A 24 -34.65 2.30 6.29
C GLY A 24 -35.04 0.85 6.61
N ASN A 25 -34.56 -0.14 5.86
CA ASN A 25 -35.15 -1.50 5.87
C ASN A 25 -34.11 -2.60 6.14
N ARG A 26 -34.10 -3.17 7.36
CA ARG A 26 -33.28 -4.35 7.73
C ARG A 26 -33.34 -5.52 6.72
N PRO A 27 -34.50 -5.95 6.20
CA PRO A 27 -34.53 -7.03 5.20
C PRO A 27 -33.91 -6.63 3.87
N LEU A 28 -33.99 -5.35 3.49
CA LEU A 28 -33.41 -4.82 2.26
C LEU A 28 -31.87 -4.80 2.33
N ARG A 29 -31.32 -4.48 3.50
CA ARG A 29 -29.87 -4.55 3.75
C ARG A 29 -29.34 -5.98 3.71
N LEU A 30 -30.13 -6.93 4.19
CA LEU A 30 -29.79 -8.36 4.16
C LEU A 30 -29.84 -8.89 2.72
N ALA A 31 -30.84 -8.47 1.93
CA ALA A 31 -30.90 -8.75 0.49
C ALA A 31 -29.72 -8.14 -0.27
N GLY A 32 -29.34 -6.89 0.04
CA GLY A 32 -28.15 -6.25 -0.53
C GLY A 32 -26.86 -7.00 -0.23
N LEU A 33 -26.68 -7.46 1.01
CA LEU A 33 -25.54 -8.28 1.39
C LEU A 33 -25.47 -9.60 0.60
N VAL A 34 -26.61 -10.27 0.39
CA VAL A 34 -26.67 -11.51 -0.40
C VAL A 34 -26.33 -11.26 -1.87
N ILE A 35 -26.87 -10.20 -2.49
CA ILE A 35 -26.60 -9.87 -3.90
C ILE A 35 -25.14 -9.46 -4.10
N GLY A 36 -24.60 -8.63 -3.19
CA GLY A 36 -23.20 -8.19 -3.23
C GLY A 36 -22.22 -9.35 -3.04
N LEU A 37 -22.48 -10.23 -2.07
CA LEU A 37 -21.69 -11.46 -1.88
C LEU A 37 -21.80 -12.40 -3.07
N GLY A 38 -22.98 -12.49 -3.72
CA GLY A 38 -23.18 -13.26 -4.94
C GLY A 38 -22.33 -12.74 -6.11
N GLY A 39 -22.27 -11.42 -6.30
CA GLY A 39 -21.43 -10.79 -7.33
C GLY A 39 -19.93 -10.99 -7.08
N ILE A 40 -19.49 -10.84 -5.82
CA ILE A 40 -18.10 -11.09 -5.42
C ILE A 40 -17.74 -12.57 -5.58
N ALA A 41 -18.59 -13.49 -5.11
CA ALA A 41 -18.36 -14.93 -5.23
C ALA A 41 -18.32 -15.38 -6.70
N TRP A 42 -19.11 -14.75 -7.56
CA TRP A 42 -19.10 -15.01 -9.00
C TRP A 42 -17.81 -14.50 -9.68
N LEU A 43 -17.36 -13.29 -9.34
CA LEU A 43 -16.05 -12.78 -9.80
C LEU A 43 -14.91 -13.66 -9.31
N LEU A 44 -14.96 -14.07 -8.04
CA LEU A 44 -13.99 -14.98 -7.45
C LEU A 44 -13.99 -16.32 -8.17
N GLY A 45 -15.16 -16.89 -8.46
CA GLY A 45 -15.30 -18.14 -9.20
C GLY A 45 -14.68 -18.08 -10.60
N GLN A 46 -14.86 -16.97 -11.32
CA GLN A 46 -14.22 -16.78 -12.62
C GLN A 46 -12.69 -16.62 -12.51
N ALA A 47 -12.21 -15.88 -11.50
CA ALA A 47 -10.78 -15.74 -11.24
C ALA A 47 -10.15 -17.09 -10.87
N LEU A 48 -10.85 -17.89 -10.04
CA LEU A 48 -10.39 -19.21 -9.62
C LEU A 48 -10.40 -20.21 -10.77
N GLN A 49 -11.41 -20.21 -11.63
CA GLN A 49 -11.47 -21.10 -12.80
C GLN A 49 -10.31 -20.84 -13.77
N ARG A 50 -9.90 -19.58 -13.96
CA ARG A 50 -8.67 -19.27 -14.71
C ARG A 50 -7.41 -19.75 -14.00
N SER A 51 -7.39 -19.62 -12.68
CA SER A 51 -6.25 -20.03 -11.87
C SER A 51 -6.16 -21.55 -11.76
N ALA A 52 -7.26 -22.29 -11.89
CA ALA A 52 -7.32 -23.75 -11.85
C ALA A 52 -6.80 -24.43 -13.13
N GLU A 53 -6.65 -23.68 -14.22
CA GLU A 53 -5.85 -24.14 -15.38
C GLU A 53 -4.35 -24.15 -15.03
N MET A 54 -3.94 -23.45 -13.98
CA MET A 54 -2.61 -23.54 -13.36
C MET A 54 -2.69 -24.57 -12.23
N ALA A 55 -1.71 -25.46 -12.13
CA ALA A 55 -1.79 -26.71 -11.36
C ALA A 55 -1.98 -26.58 -9.82
N GLU A 56 -1.99 -25.38 -9.25
CA GLU A 56 -2.20 -25.14 -7.81
C GLU A 56 -3.14 -23.95 -7.56
N LEU A 57 -4.17 -24.15 -6.75
CA LEU A 57 -5.08 -23.09 -6.33
C LEU A 57 -4.37 -22.21 -5.28
N PRO A 58 -4.25 -20.88 -5.49
CA PRO A 58 -3.64 -19.95 -4.53
C PRO A 58 -4.60 -19.69 -3.36
N LEU A 59 -4.78 -20.72 -2.52
CA LEU A 59 -5.79 -20.74 -1.46
C LEU A 59 -5.55 -19.62 -0.46
N LEU A 60 -4.29 -19.39 -0.09
CA LEU A 60 -3.92 -18.46 0.96
C LEU A 60 -4.10 -17.00 0.50
N GLU A 61 -3.75 -16.71 -0.76
CA GLU A 61 -3.93 -15.42 -1.43
C GLU A 61 -5.42 -15.09 -1.52
N VAL A 62 -6.25 -16.06 -1.91
CA VAL A 62 -7.70 -15.91 -1.99
C VAL A 62 -8.31 -15.64 -0.61
N ILE A 63 -7.85 -16.34 0.43
CA ILE A 63 -8.31 -16.13 1.81
C ILE A 63 -7.97 -14.71 2.27
N PHE A 64 -6.72 -14.27 2.14
CA PHE A 64 -6.33 -12.92 2.56
C PHE A 64 -7.02 -11.83 1.73
N GLY A 65 -7.19 -12.04 0.42
CA GLY A 65 -7.95 -11.14 -0.45
C GLY A 65 -9.41 -11.00 -0.02
N LEU A 66 -10.08 -12.12 0.30
CA LEU A 66 -11.45 -12.11 0.82
C LEU A 66 -11.56 -11.41 2.17
N ILE A 67 -10.60 -11.64 3.07
CA ILE A 67 -10.53 -10.94 4.37
C ILE A 67 -10.39 -9.43 4.15
N ALA A 68 -9.50 -9.00 3.24
CA ALA A 68 -9.30 -7.59 2.93
C ALA A 68 -10.58 -6.93 2.39
N ILE A 69 -11.26 -7.57 1.45
CA ILE A 69 -12.52 -7.06 0.87
C ILE A 69 -13.63 -6.99 1.94
N ALA A 70 -13.79 -8.04 2.74
CA ALA A 70 -14.78 -8.07 3.82
C ALA A 70 -14.51 -7.00 4.88
N ALA A 71 -13.24 -6.82 5.25
CA ALA A 71 -12.81 -5.79 6.19
C ALA A 71 -13.03 -4.39 5.63
N ALA A 72 -12.72 -4.13 4.35
CA ALA A 72 -12.96 -2.84 3.70
C ALA A 72 -14.46 -2.51 3.62
N ALA A 73 -15.29 -3.48 3.23
CA ALA A 73 -16.75 -3.32 3.24
C ALA A 73 -17.27 -3.03 4.66
N ARG A 74 -16.70 -3.69 5.67
CA ARG A 74 -17.10 -3.48 7.06
C ARG A 74 -16.61 -2.14 7.62
N MET A 75 -15.42 -1.69 7.26
CA MET A 75 -14.87 -0.38 7.60
C MET A 75 -15.83 0.74 7.18
N VAL A 76 -16.30 0.71 5.92
CA VAL A 76 -17.18 1.76 5.37
C VAL A 76 -18.59 1.71 5.97
N THR A 77 -19.08 0.52 6.34
CA THR A 77 -20.46 0.32 6.80
C THR A 77 -20.63 0.37 8.33
N HIS A 78 -19.53 0.46 9.09
CA HIS A 78 -19.59 0.48 10.55
C HIS A 78 -19.86 1.89 11.07
N SER A 79 -20.94 2.07 11.85
CA SER A 79 -21.36 3.39 12.34
C SER A 79 -20.44 4.01 13.40
N ARG A 80 -19.71 3.18 14.14
CA ARG A 80 -18.76 3.62 15.17
C ARG A 80 -17.34 3.74 14.57
N PRO A 81 -16.72 4.94 14.58
CA PRO A 81 -15.41 5.19 13.98
C PRO A 81 -14.27 4.33 14.54
N VAL A 82 -14.24 4.09 15.85
CA VAL A 82 -13.20 3.23 16.47
C VAL A 82 -13.19 1.83 15.83
N PHE A 83 -14.37 1.23 15.68
CA PHE A 83 -14.49 -0.08 15.05
C PHE A 83 -14.22 -0.03 13.54
N SER A 84 -14.64 1.04 12.84
CA SER A 84 -14.31 1.26 11.43
C SER A 84 -12.79 1.24 11.20
N ALA A 85 -12.04 1.94 12.04
CA ALA A 85 -10.58 1.99 11.93
C ALA A 85 -9.89 0.68 12.34
N LEU A 86 -10.45 -0.12 13.26
CA LEU A 86 -9.97 -1.49 13.51
C LEU A 86 -10.13 -2.40 12.26
N TYR A 87 -11.25 -2.27 11.53
CA TYR A 87 -11.39 -2.95 10.24
C TYR A 87 -10.41 -2.44 9.20
N PHE A 88 -10.05 -1.16 9.22
CA PHE A 88 -9.01 -0.65 8.34
C PHE A 88 -7.63 -1.26 8.64
N ILE A 89 -7.26 -1.42 9.91
CA ILE A 89 -6.05 -2.16 10.29
C ILE A 89 -6.08 -3.58 9.72
N LEU A 90 -7.23 -4.26 9.80
CA LEU A 90 -7.38 -5.61 9.25
C LEU A 90 -7.15 -5.64 7.71
N VAL A 91 -7.60 -4.62 6.97
CA VAL A 91 -7.30 -4.48 5.52
C VAL A 91 -5.79 -4.36 5.29
N VAL A 92 -5.12 -3.53 6.07
CA VAL A 92 -3.66 -3.30 5.94
C VAL A 92 -2.88 -4.57 6.26
N LEU A 93 -3.26 -5.31 7.31
CA LEU A 93 -2.64 -6.59 7.66
C LEU A 93 -2.87 -7.66 6.59
N ALA A 94 -4.10 -7.78 6.07
CA ALA A 94 -4.40 -8.72 4.98
C ALA A 94 -3.60 -8.40 3.70
N SER A 95 -3.44 -7.10 3.39
CA SER A 95 -2.62 -6.64 2.26
C SER A 95 -1.13 -6.92 2.49
N ALA A 96 -0.62 -6.76 3.72
CA ALA A 96 0.75 -7.09 4.06
C ALA A 96 1.04 -8.59 3.90
N SER A 97 0.11 -9.45 4.34
CA SER A 97 0.19 -10.90 4.10
C SER A 97 0.23 -11.23 2.62
N MET A 98 -0.55 -10.53 1.79
CA MET A 98 -0.51 -10.72 0.33
C MET A 98 0.86 -10.35 -0.26
N PHE A 99 1.52 -9.30 0.24
CA PHE A 99 2.89 -8.98 -0.16
C PHE A 99 3.92 -10.03 0.27
N LEU A 100 3.76 -10.66 1.45
CA LEU A 100 4.62 -11.78 1.84
C LEU A 100 4.50 -12.96 0.88
N LEU A 101 3.28 -13.28 0.44
CA LEU A 101 3.05 -14.36 -0.54
C LEU A 101 3.65 -14.06 -1.91
N LEU A 102 3.70 -12.77 -2.28
CA LEU A 102 4.37 -12.29 -3.49
C LEU A 102 5.89 -12.15 -3.33
N SER A 103 6.49 -12.68 -2.25
CA SER A 103 7.92 -12.55 -1.93
C SER A 103 8.41 -11.10 -1.84
N ALA A 104 7.52 -10.17 -1.50
CA ALA A 104 7.78 -8.75 -1.30
C ALA A 104 7.90 -8.42 0.20
N GLU A 105 8.85 -9.05 0.88
CA GLU A 105 9.06 -8.92 2.34
C GLU A 105 9.26 -7.48 2.82
N PHE A 106 10.08 -6.69 2.12
CA PHE A 106 10.35 -5.31 2.50
C PHE A 106 9.05 -4.49 2.50
N MET A 107 8.26 -4.62 1.45
CA MET A 107 6.97 -3.92 1.31
C MET A 107 5.95 -4.39 2.35
N ALA A 108 5.90 -5.68 2.66
CA ALA A 108 5.00 -6.21 3.69
C ALA A 108 5.31 -5.61 5.07
N PHE A 109 6.57 -5.65 5.50
CA PHE A 109 6.97 -5.10 6.79
C PHE A 109 6.86 -3.57 6.83
N ALA A 110 7.19 -2.87 5.74
CA ALA A 110 6.98 -1.43 5.64
C ALA A 110 5.51 -1.05 5.80
N LEU A 111 4.59 -1.82 5.18
CA LEU A 111 3.15 -1.61 5.32
C LEU A 111 2.69 -1.82 6.78
N ILE A 112 3.22 -2.81 7.48
CA ILE A 112 2.90 -3.04 8.90
C ILE A 112 3.46 -1.93 9.79
N ILE A 113 4.74 -1.60 9.67
CA ILE A 113 5.40 -0.64 10.58
C ILE A 113 4.87 0.78 10.35
N VAL A 114 4.79 1.23 9.10
CA VAL A 114 4.42 2.61 8.77
C VAL A 114 2.91 2.80 8.77
N TYR A 115 2.17 1.99 8.01
CA TYR A 115 0.72 2.18 7.90
C TYR A 115 -0.01 1.63 9.12
N ALA A 116 0.09 0.33 9.42
CA ALA A 116 -0.63 -0.25 10.55
C ALA A 116 -0.12 0.25 11.91
N GLY A 117 1.20 0.42 12.05
CA GLY A 117 1.86 0.86 13.26
C GLY A 117 1.73 2.37 13.48
N ALA A 118 2.49 3.18 12.74
CA ALA A 118 2.56 4.62 13.03
C ALA A 118 1.28 5.38 12.63
N ILE A 119 0.84 5.28 11.38
CA ILE A 119 -0.23 6.12 10.83
C ILE A 119 -1.59 5.75 11.43
N LEU A 120 -1.96 4.46 11.40
CA LEU A 120 -3.28 4.02 11.84
C LEU A 120 -3.46 4.08 13.35
N ILE A 121 -2.44 3.78 14.15
CA ILE A 121 -2.54 3.93 15.61
C ILE A 121 -2.65 5.42 15.99
N THR A 122 -1.86 6.29 15.35
CA THR A 122 -1.97 7.75 15.57
C THR A 122 -3.36 8.24 15.19
N TYR A 123 -3.86 7.82 14.03
CA TYR A 123 -5.20 8.17 13.58
C TYR A 123 -6.29 7.66 14.53
N LEU A 124 -6.18 6.41 15.01
CA LEU A 124 -7.09 5.84 16.01
C LEU A 124 -7.10 6.63 17.31
N PHE A 125 -5.93 6.99 17.82
CA PHE A 125 -5.80 7.78 19.04
C PHE A 125 -6.47 9.14 18.89
N VAL A 126 -6.21 9.83 17.78
CA VAL A 126 -6.83 11.13 17.45
C VAL A 126 -8.35 10.99 17.33
N LEU A 127 -8.84 9.98 16.61
CA LEU A 127 -10.28 9.71 16.51
C LEU A 127 -10.91 9.49 17.89
N MET A 128 -10.29 8.66 18.73
CA MET A 128 -10.82 8.34 20.06
C MET A 128 -10.89 9.56 20.98
N LEU A 129 -9.90 10.45 20.93
CA LEU A 129 -9.94 11.71 21.68
C LEU A 129 -11.03 12.65 21.15
N ALA A 130 -11.17 12.78 19.84
CA ALA A 130 -12.18 13.62 19.22
C ALA A 130 -13.62 13.19 19.57
N GLN A 131 -13.86 11.88 19.72
CA GLN A 131 -15.20 11.35 20.05
C GLN A 131 -15.58 11.53 21.53
N GLN A 132 -14.63 11.78 22.42
CA GLN A 132 -14.85 11.82 23.87
C GLN A 132 -15.17 13.20 24.42
N SER A 133 -15.32 14.24 23.59
CA SER A 133 -15.81 15.55 24.04
C SER A 133 -17.35 15.57 23.99
N PRO A 134 -18.07 15.46 25.13
CA PRO A 134 -19.48 15.78 25.14
C PRO A 134 -19.53 17.29 24.97
N SER A 135 -20.00 17.78 23.82
CA SER A 135 -20.28 19.20 23.62
C SER A 135 -21.32 19.62 24.65
N ALA A 136 -20.85 20.14 25.78
CA ALA A 136 -21.67 20.66 26.86
C ALA A 136 -22.43 21.88 26.32
N GLY A 137 -23.69 21.68 25.93
CA GLY A 137 -24.64 22.75 25.63
C GLY A 137 -24.95 23.01 24.15
N ALA A 138 -24.32 22.34 23.19
CA ALA A 138 -24.80 22.32 21.81
C ALA A 138 -25.59 21.02 21.60
N SER A 139 -26.87 21.14 21.23
CA SER A 139 -27.67 20.04 20.68
C SER A 139 -26.78 19.18 19.81
N GLY A 140 -26.57 17.92 20.20
CA GLY A 140 -25.50 17.08 19.69
C GLY A 140 -25.34 17.27 18.19
N THR A 141 -24.17 17.71 17.75
CA THR A 141 -23.85 17.76 16.33
C THR A 141 -24.06 16.34 15.82
N GLU A 142 -25.23 16.11 15.23
CA GLU A 142 -25.62 14.88 14.55
C GLU A 142 -24.56 14.70 13.48
N TYR A 143 -23.55 13.87 13.79
CA TYR A 143 -22.66 13.36 12.76
C TYR A 143 -23.56 12.79 11.68
N ASP A 144 -23.34 13.21 10.43
CA ASP A 144 -24.09 12.79 9.26
C ASP A 144 -23.81 11.28 9.04
N THR A 145 -24.49 10.46 9.83
CA THR A 145 -24.37 8.99 9.85
C THR A 145 -25.13 8.37 8.69
N VAL A 146 -25.90 9.18 7.97
CA VAL A 146 -26.64 8.80 6.78
C VAL A 146 -25.89 9.35 5.56
N PRO A 147 -25.49 8.51 4.61
CA PRO A 147 -24.92 8.99 3.37
C PRO A 147 -25.90 9.93 2.65
N ARG A 148 -25.44 11.12 2.24
CA ARG A 148 -26.27 12.09 1.53
C ARG A 148 -26.79 11.55 0.19
N GLU A 149 -25.94 10.86 -0.56
CA GLU A 149 -26.27 10.29 -1.88
C GLU A 149 -25.66 8.88 -2.08
N PRO A 150 -26.17 7.85 -1.38
CA PRO A 150 -25.58 6.51 -1.41
C PRO A 150 -25.65 5.86 -2.80
N PHE A 151 -26.73 6.13 -3.55
CA PHE A 151 -26.92 5.53 -4.87
C PHE A 151 -25.90 6.04 -5.89
N MET A 152 -25.67 7.35 -5.96
CA MET A 152 -24.74 7.96 -6.91
C MET A 152 -23.30 7.55 -6.61
N ALA A 153 -22.90 7.52 -5.33
CA ALA A 153 -21.58 7.08 -4.92
C ALA A 153 -21.28 5.64 -5.34
N VAL A 154 -22.25 4.74 -5.14
CA VAL A 154 -22.10 3.33 -5.51
C VAL A 154 -22.09 3.15 -7.04
N LEU A 155 -22.96 3.85 -7.76
CA LEU A 155 -22.98 3.80 -9.22
C LEU A 155 -21.63 4.20 -9.82
N ILE A 156 -21.07 5.33 -9.40
CA ILE A 156 -19.78 5.83 -9.90
C ILE A 156 -18.65 4.85 -9.53
N GLY A 157 -18.62 4.37 -8.28
CA GLY A 157 -17.60 3.44 -7.82
C GLY A 157 -17.58 2.13 -8.62
N PHE A 158 -18.75 1.57 -8.92
CA PHE A 158 -18.85 0.33 -9.70
C PHE A 158 -18.65 0.51 -11.20
N ILE A 159 -19.00 1.67 -11.77
CA ILE A 159 -18.61 2.02 -13.14
C ILE A 159 -17.08 2.05 -13.23
N MET A 160 -16.41 2.74 -12.30
CA MET A 160 -14.95 2.82 -12.27
C MET A 160 -14.31 1.43 -12.08
N LEU A 161 -14.84 0.62 -11.16
CA LEU A 161 -14.38 -0.76 -10.96
C LEU A 161 -14.53 -1.60 -12.23
N SER A 162 -15.66 -1.47 -12.92
CA SER A 162 -15.93 -2.23 -14.13
C SER A 162 -15.00 -1.87 -15.28
N VAL A 163 -14.72 -0.56 -15.48
CA VAL A 163 -13.77 -0.09 -16.48
C VAL A 163 -12.37 -0.60 -16.17
N LEU A 164 -11.92 -0.47 -14.91
CA LEU A 164 -10.62 -0.98 -14.50
C LEU A 164 -10.51 -2.50 -14.71
N ALA A 165 -11.55 -3.24 -14.33
CA ALA A 165 -11.57 -4.69 -14.49
C ALA A 165 -11.58 -5.12 -15.97
N GLU A 166 -12.24 -4.39 -16.86
CA GLU A 166 -12.13 -4.65 -18.32
C GLU A 166 -10.72 -4.36 -18.85
N THR A 167 -10.12 -3.24 -18.46
CA THR A 167 -8.75 -2.90 -18.90
C THR A 167 -7.71 -3.92 -18.42
N LEU A 168 -7.92 -4.52 -17.25
CA LEU A 168 -7.00 -5.48 -16.66
C LEU A 168 -7.23 -6.90 -17.16
N LEU A 169 -8.49 -7.34 -17.25
CA LEU A 169 -8.86 -8.75 -17.45
C LEU A 169 -9.49 -9.05 -18.82
N GLY A 170 -9.69 -8.02 -19.66
CA GLY A 170 -10.29 -8.12 -20.98
C GLY A 170 -9.40 -8.84 -22.01
N PRO A 171 -9.95 -9.20 -23.18
CA PRO A 171 -9.23 -9.94 -24.24
C PRO A 171 -7.98 -9.22 -24.82
N GLY A 172 -7.79 -7.93 -24.53
CA GLY A 172 -6.59 -7.15 -24.85
C GLY A 172 -5.98 -6.47 -23.62
N GLY A 173 -6.25 -6.99 -22.42
CA GLY A 173 -5.72 -6.45 -21.18
C GLY A 173 -4.20 -6.59 -21.07
N VAL A 174 -3.60 -5.75 -20.24
CA VAL A 174 -2.13 -5.65 -20.07
C VAL A 174 -1.49 -6.96 -19.58
N ILE A 175 -2.28 -7.84 -18.94
CA ILE A 175 -1.82 -9.17 -18.49
C ILE A 175 -1.84 -10.15 -19.67
N GLU A 176 -0.90 -9.98 -20.58
CA GLU A 176 -0.59 -10.93 -21.64
C GLU A 176 -0.01 -12.20 -21.01
N HIS A 177 -0.67 -13.36 -21.20
CA HIS A 177 -0.19 -14.64 -20.64
C HIS A 177 1.05 -15.09 -21.42
N ARG A 178 2.23 -14.65 -20.99
CA ARG A 178 3.50 -15.14 -21.50
C ARG A 178 3.79 -16.52 -20.91
N PRO A 179 4.44 -17.42 -21.65
CA PRO A 179 4.76 -18.73 -21.12
C PRO A 179 5.68 -18.58 -19.90
N ALA A 180 5.31 -19.24 -18.80
CA ALA A 180 5.91 -19.08 -17.47
C ALA A 180 7.44 -19.25 -17.47
N ASN A 181 7.97 -20.10 -18.35
CA ASN A 181 9.41 -20.31 -18.49
C ASN A 181 10.18 -19.05 -18.93
N THR A 182 9.59 -18.20 -19.77
CA THR A 182 10.25 -17.02 -20.32
C THR A 182 10.29 -15.90 -19.28
N GLU A 183 9.25 -15.79 -18.46
CA GLU A 183 9.22 -14.82 -17.36
C GLU A 183 10.15 -15.23 -16.22
N LEU A 184 10.21 -16.52 -15.88
CA LEU A 184 11.10 -17.02 -14.83
C LEU A 184 12.58 -16.75 -15.16
N ILE A 185 12.99 -17.04 -16.40
CA ILE A 185 14.37 -16.79 -16.87
C ILE A 185 14.71 -15.29 -16.85
N ARG A 186 13.77 -14.43 -17.25
CA ARG A 186 13.98 -12.97 -17.23
C ARG A 186 14.07 -12.42 -15.82
N ALA A 187 13.17 -12.86 -14.94
CA ALA A 187 13.17 -12.46 -13.54
C ALA A 187 14.46 -12.90 -12.84
N GLU A 188 14.94 -14.11 -13.12
CA GLU A 188 16.23 -14.59 -12.62
C GLU A 188 17.39 -13.75 -13.18
N LEU A 189 17.40 -13.49 -14.49
CA LEU A 189 18.40 -12.63 -15.13
C LEU A 189 18.48 -11.23 -14.51
N ASP A 190 17.35 -10.59 -14.26
CA ASP A 190 17.32 -9.26 -13.64
C ASP A 190 17.88 -9.28 -12.21
N GLN A 191 17.65 -10.35 -11.45
CA GLN A 191 18.24 -10.48 -10.11
C GLN A 191 19.76 -10.68 -10.14
N TRP A 192 20.28 -11.41 -11.13
CA TRP A 192 21.72 -11.52 -11.34
C TRP A 192 22.34 -10.18 -11.72
N ARG A 193 21.64 -9.38 -12.54
CA ARG A 193 22.08 -8.01 -12.88
C ARG A 193 22.04 -7.08 -11.67
N ASP A 194 21.09 -7.25 -10.76
CA ASP A 194 21.06 -6.51 -9.50
C ASP A 194 22.27 -6.86 -8.62
N LEU A 195 22.68 -8.14 -8.57
CA LEU A 195 23.87 -8.57 -7.84
C LEU A 195 25.16 -7.97 -8.41
N GLU A 196 25.25 -7.89 -9.74
CA GLU A 196 26.38 -7.30 -10.45
C GLU A 196 26.57 -5.80 -10.12
N ARG A 197 25.48 -5.08 -9.84
CA ARG A 197 25.53 -3.69 -9.35
C ARG A 197 26.04 -3.57 -7.92
N MET A 198 26.20 -4.69 -7.19
CA MET A 198 26.64 -4.74 -5.80
C MET A 198 28.00 -5.47 -5.67
N PRO A 199 29.12 -4.88 -6.14
CA PRO A 199 30.40 -5.59 -6.27
C PRO A 199 30.95 -6.14 -4.95
N LYS A 200 30.70 -5.44 -3.83
CA LYS A 200 31.11 -5.91 -2.49
C LYS A 200 30.32 -7.13 -2.05
N LEU A 201 29.01 -7.14 -2.28
CA LEU A 201 28.15 -8.27 -1.92
C LEU A 201 28.44 -9.48 -2.81
N LEU A 202 28.66 -9.23 -4.10
CA LEU A 202 29.07 -10.28 -5.04
C LEU A 202 30.37 -10.94 -4.60
N LEU A 203 31.40 -10.15 -4.24
CA LEU A 203 32.68 -10.69 -3.76
C LEU A 203 32.50 -11.46 -2.44
N GLU A 204 31.70 -10.94 -1.49
CA GLU A 204 31.38 -11.62 -0.24
C GLU A 204 30.74 -13.00 -0.51
N LYS A 205 29.75 -13.08 -1.41
CA LYS A 205 29.10 -14.35 -1.79
C LYS A 205 30.03 -15.32 -2.51
N VAL A 206 30.89 -14.81 -3.38
CA VAL A 206 31.92 -15.61 -4.03
C VAL A 206 32.91 -16.17 -3.00
N GLN A 207 33.33 -15.37 -2.02
CA GLN A 207 34.25 -15.79 -0.95
C GLN A 207 33.61 -16.76 0.04
N GLU A 208 32.30 -16.66 0.29
CA GLU A 208 31.55 -17.66 1.05
C GLU A 208 31.57 -19.04 0.37
N ALA A 209 31.50 -19.07 -0.97
CA ALA A 209 31.54 -20.31 -1.75
C ALA A 209 32.97 -20.83 -1.99
N GLU A 210 33.91 -19.94 -2.30
CA GLU A 210 35.31 -20.21 -2.60
C GLU A 210 36.22 -19.25 -1.79
N PRO A 211 36.64 -19.64 -0.58
CA PRO A 211 37.37 -18.75 0.35
C PRO A 211 38.71 -18.20 -0.18
N THR A 212 39.26 -18.81 -1.23
CA THR A 212 40.52 -18.42 -1.86
C THR A 212 40.33 -17.43 -3.02
N ALA A 213 39.09 -17.00 -3.27
CA ALA A 213 38.77 -15.99 -4.27
C ALA A 213 39.18 -14.59 -3.80
N ARG A 214 40.04 -13.94 -4.59
CA ARG A 214 40.56 -12.60 -4.31
C ARG A 214 39.73 -11.51 -4.99
N GLU A 215 39.39 -11.73 -6.26
CA GLU A 215 38.71 -10.73 -7.09
C GLU A 215 37.82 -11.43 -8.13
N VAL A 216 36.78 -10.71 -8.55
CA VAL A 216 35.88 -11.12 -9.62
C VAL A 216 36.33 -10.46 -10.92
N VAL A 217 36.54 -11.26 -11.97
CA VAL A 217 36.90 -10.76 -13.29
C VAL A 217 35.71 -10.02 -13.89
N THR A 218 35.93 -8.75 -14.23
CA THR A 218 34.94 -7.92 -14.92
C THR A 218 35.39 -7.73 -16.37
N SER A 219 34.50 -7.98 -17.31
CA SER A 219 34.74 -7.74 -18.74
C SER A 219 34.98 -6.27 -19.03
N ASP A 220 35.55 -5.98 -20.20
CA ASP A 220 35.67 -4.62 -20.74
C ASP A 220 34.31 -3.92 -20.91
N THR A 221 33.22 -4.69 -21.01
CA THR A 221 31.83 -4.21 -21.08
C THR A 221 31.22 -3.90 -19.70
N GLY A 222 31.95 -4.12 -18.61
CA GLY A 222 31.48 -3.94 -17.23
C GLY A 222 30.63 -5.10 -16.71
N GLN A 223 30.55 -6.21 -17.45
CA GLN A 223 29.84 -7.43 -17.03
C GLN A 223 30.80 -8.45 -16.41
N SER A 224 30.41 -9.01 -15.28
CA SER A 224 31.09 -10.08 -14.56
C SER A 224 30.33 -11.42 -14.67
N ILE A 225 29.00 -11.40 -14.84
CA ILE A 225 28.18 -12.61 -14.84
C ILE A 225 27.79 -12.99 -16.28
N TYR A 226 28.09 -14.23 -16.66
CA TYR A 226 27.77 -14.79 -17.97
C TYR A 226 26.84 -15.99 -17.84
N PHE A 227 25.90 -16.14 -18.76
CA PHE A 227 24.99 -17.29 -18.79
C PHE A 227 25.48 -18.33 -19.78
N HIS A 228 25.82 -19.52 -19.29
CA HIS A 228 26.19 -20.66 -20.12
C HIS A 228 25.28 -21.84 -19.80
N ASN A 229 24.62 -22.41 -20.82
CA ASN A 229 23.72 -23.56 -20.70
C ASN A 229 22.62 -23.40 -19.62
N GLY A 230 22.11 -22.18 -19.42
CA GLY A 230 21.06 -21.89 -18.44
C GLY A 230 21.56 -21.80 -16.98
N SER A 231 22.87 -21.71 -16.76
CA SER A 231 23.45 -21.40 -15.45
C SER A 231 24.26 -20.11 -15.53
N ALA A 232 24.15 -19.28 -14.49
CA ALA A 232 25.00 -18.11 -14.32
C ALA A 232 26.40 -18.57 -13.86
N THR A 233 27.45 -18.05 -14.50
CA THR A 233 28.85 -18.37 -14.22
C THR A 233 29.64 -17.07 -14.14
N ILE A 234 30.65 -17.05 -13.28
CA ILE A 234 31.54 -15.92 -13.06
C ILE A 234 32.99 -16.39 -13.11
N ASP A 235 33.89 -15.58 -13.64
CA ASP A 235 35.32 -15.87 -13.62
C ASP A 235 35.95 -15.21 -12.38
N ILE A 236 36.64 -15.99 -11.55
CA ILE A 236 37.25 -15.53 -10.30
C ILE A 236 38.77 -15.67 -10.35
N VAL A 237 39.47 -14.69 -9.78
CA VAL A 237 40.93 -14.70 -9.59
C VAL A 237 41.21 -15.24 -8.19
N MET A 238 41.99 -16.31 -8.12
CA MET A 238 42.37 -16.98 -6.88
C MET A 238 43.63 -16.34 -6.26
N GLU A 239 43.97 -16.70 -5.02
CA GLU A 239 45.23 -16.26 -4.38
C GLU A 239 46.50 -16.64 -5.16
N ASP A 240 46.45 -17.69 -5.97
CA ASP A 240 47.54 -18.15 -6.84
C ASP A 240 47.58 -17.44 -8.21
N ASP A 241 46.84 -16.34 -8.37
CA ASP A 241 46.60 -15.61 -9.62
C ASP A 241 45.99 -16.46 -10.75
N SER A 242 45.49 -17.68 -10.46
CA SER A 242 44.77 -18.50 -11.45
C SER A 242 43.33 -18.02 -11.62
N ILE A 243 42.84 -18.04 -12.87
CA ILE A 243 41.46 -17.72 -13.20
C ILE A 243 40.68 -19.02 -13.28
N ARG A 244 39.57 -19.12 -12.54
CA ARG A 244 38.67 -20.28 -12.58
C ARG A 244 37.22 -19.83 -12.77
N PRO A 245 36.43 -20.55 -13.58
CA PRO A 245 34.99 -20.32 -13.65
C PRO A 245 34.31 -20.91 -12.41
N LEU A 246 33.56 -20.09 -11.70
CA LEU A 246 32.69 -20.48 -10.60
C LEU A 246 31.23 -20.45 -11.09
N LYS A 247 30.53 -21.58 -10.92
CA LYS A 247 29.10 -21.65 -11.19
C LYS A 247 28.34 -20.99 -10.05
N LEU A 248 27.48 -20.03 -10.37
CA LEU A 248 26.66 -19.35 -9.38
C LEU A 248 25.41 -20.17 -9.04
N ASP A 249 25.13 -20.27 -7.73
CA ASP A 249 23.94 -20.90 -7.16
C ASP A 249 22.91 -19.84 -6.74
N GLN A 250 21.62 -20.16 -6.79
CA GLN A 250 20.53 -19.23 -6.49
C GLN A 250 20.58 -18.70 -5.04
N SER A 251 21.27 -19.39 -4.12
CA SER A 251 21.52 -18.90 -2.76
C SER A 251 22.37 -17.63 -2.70
N MET A 252 23.12 -17.30 -3.77
CA MET A 252 23.92 -16.08 -3.87
C MET A 252 23.12 -14.86 -4.35
N LEU A 253 21.85 -15.03 -4.74
CA LEU A 253 21.01 -13.93 -5.16
C LEU A 253 20.76 -12.94 -4.01
N PRO A 254 20.73 -11.62 -4.30
CA PRO A 254 20.49 -10.62 -3.29
C PRO A 254 19.06 -10.73 -2.75
N GLY A 255 18.91 -10.60 -1.44
CA GLY A 255 17.61 -10.56 -0.79
C GLY A 255 16.78 -9.34 -1.21
N ASN A 256 15.47 -9.40 -0.96
CA ASN A 256 14.53 -8.36 -1.38
C ASN A 256 14.91 -6.99 -0.80
N THR A 257 15.30 -6.95 0.47
CA THR A 257 15.71 -5.73 1.16
C THR A 257 16.95 -5.09 0.54
N GLN A 258 17.98 -5.89 0.19
CA GLN A 258 19.18 -5.36 -0.48
C GLN A 258 18.84 -4.76 -1.84
N ARG A 259 18.01 -5.43 -2.63
CA ARG A 259 17.60 -4.94 -3.96
C ARG A 259 16.84 -3.62 -3.87
N VAL A 260 15.86 -3.53 -2.96
CA VAL A 260 15.10 -2.29 -2.77
C VAL A 260 16.02 -1.16 -2.29
N GLY A 261 16.92 -1.44 -1.33
CA GLY A 261 17.89 -0.46 -0.85
C GLY A 261 18.79 0.08 -1.96
N MET A 262 19.32 -0.82 -2.79
CA MET A 262 20.16 -0.44 -3.93
C MET A 262 19.38 0.36 -4.96
N ALA A 263 18.15 -0.06 -5.31
CA ALA A 263 17.29 0.67 -6.25
C ALA A 263 16.96 2.10 -5.76
N LEU A 264 16.63 2.26 -4.47
CA LEU A 264 16.33 3.58 -3.90
C LEU A 264 17.52 4.54 -3.98
N VAL A 265 18.75 4.05 -3.78
CA VAL A 265 19.95 4.90 -3.79
C VAL A 265 20.48 5.12 -5.21
N ALA A 266 20.48 4.10 -6.06
CA ALA A 266 21.08 4.15 -7.39
C ALA A 266 20.13 4.71 -8.45
N ASP A 267 18.87 4.27 -8.45
CA ASP A 267 17.90 4.62 -9.49
C ASP A 267 17.01 5.80 -9.06
N PHE A 268 16.74 5.96 -7.76
CA PHE A 268 15.80 6.96 -7.22
C PHE A 268 16.37 7.92 -6.14
N PRO A 269 17.61 8.46 -6.26
CA PRO A 269 18.20 9.30 -5.22
C PRO A 269 17.40 10.58 -4.95
N VAL A 270 16.87 11.22 -6.00
CA VAL A 270 16.08 12.45 -5.88
C VAL A 270 14.76 12.21 -5.14
N SER A 271 14.09 11.07 -5.41
CA SER A 271 12.85 10.72 -4.72
C SER A 271 13.09 10.49 -3.23
N LEU A 272 14.23 9.90 -2.86
CA LEU A 272 14.63 9.69 -1.47
C LEU A 272 14.87 11.02 -0.75
N GLU A 273 15.60 11.95 -1.36
CA GLU A 273 15.82 13.29 -0.80
C GLU A 273 14.52 14.08 -0.66
N LEU A 274 13.66 14.05 -1.68
CA LEU A 274 12.37 14.73 -1.67
C LEU A 274 11.46 14.19 -0.57
N ALA A 275 11.44 12.87 -0.35
CA ALA A 275 10.69 12.26 0.74
C ALA A 275 11.16 12.80 2.11
N GLY A 276 12.48 12.95 2.31
CA GLY A 276 13.03 13.56 3.52
C GLY A 276 12.59 15.01 3.74
N VAL A 277 12.62 15.83 2.68
CA VAL A 277 12.15 17.23 2.73
C VAL A 277 10.65 17.30 3.04
N ILE A 278 9.83 16.44 2.43
CA ILE A 278 8.39 16.36 2.68
C ILE A 278 8.13 15.99 4.14
N LEU A 279 8.83 15.01 4.70
CA LEU A 279 8.69 14.62 6.11
C LEU A 279 9.07 15.75 7.06
N LEU A 280 10.14 16.50 6.76
CA LEU A 280 10.54 17.67 7.53
C LEU A 280 9.46 18.76 7.51
N MET A 281 8.93 19.08 6.33
CA MET A 281 7.87 20.07 6.16
C MET A 281 6.56 19.63 6.82
N ALA A 282 6.23 18.34 6.75
CA ALA A 282 5.07 17.78 7.44
C ALA A 282 5.21 17.89 8.96
N MET A 283 6.39 17.61 9.52
CA MET A 283 6.65 17.76 10.95
C MET A 283 6.54 19.23 11.39
N PHE A 284 7.15 20.15 10.66
CA PHE A 284 7.04 21.59 10.96
C PHE A 284 5.58 22.06 10.88
N GLY A 285 4.86 21.69 9.82
CA GLY A 285 3.45 22.00 9.65
C GLY A 285 2.60 21.47 10.80
N ALA A 286 2.76 20.19 11.17
CA ALA A 286 2.03 19.58 12.27
C ALA A 286 2.26 20.30 13.61
N VAL A 287 3.51 20.68 13.92
CA VAL A 287 3.85 21.40 15.16
C VAL A 287 3.25 22.80 15.19
N VAL A 288 3.38 23.57 14.10
CA VAL A 288 2.82 24.93 14.01
C VAL A 288 1.29 24.91 14.12
N LEU A 289 0.63 23.97 13.45
CA LEU A 289 -0.83 23.78 13.53
C LEU A 289 -1.28 23.40 14.95
N ALA A 290 -0.58 22.45 15.59
CA ALA A 290 -0.91 22.02 16.95
C ALA A 290 -0.77 23.17 17.96
N ARG A 291 0.29 23.98 17.84
CA ARG A 291 0.48 25.16 18.71
C ARG A 291 -0.63 26.20 18.52
N LYS A 292 -1.00 26.52 17.28
CA LYS A 292 -2.06 27.50 16.99
C LYS A 292 -3.41 27.08 17.55
N GLN A 293 -3.72 25.78 17.58
CA GLN A 293 -4.96 25.28 18.18
C GLN A 293 -5.00 25.48 19.71
N ILE A 294 -3.86 25.36 20.38
CA ILE A 294 -3.76 25.61 21.82
C ILE A 294 -4.00 27.10 22.11
N GLU A 295 -3.35 28.00 21.36
CA GLU A 295 -3.52 29.45 21.53
C GLU A 295 -4.98 29.90 21.31
N LEU A 296 -5.65 29.39 20.27
CA LEU A 296 -7.07 29.66 20.03
C LEU A 296 -7.97 29.13 21.15
N GLY A 297 -7.70 27.92 21.65
CA GLY A 297 -8.45 27.34 22.76
C GLY A 297 -8.29 28.13 24.07
N GLU A 298 -7.09 28.66 24.34
CA GLU A 298 -6.84 29.52 25.49
C GLU A 298 -7.57 30.88 25.37
N ASP A 299 -7.61 31.47 24.18
CA ASP A 299 -8.34 32.72 23.93
C ASP A 299 -9.86 32.56 24.03
N ASP A 300 -10.41 31.42 23.57
CA ASP A 300 -11.83 31.10 23.77
C ASP A 300 -12.16 30.87 25.25
N ALA A 301 -11.27 30.20 26.00
CA ALA A 301 -11.42 30.03 27.44
C ALA A 301 -11.34 31.36 28.19
N ARG A 302 -10.45 32.27 27.78
CA ARG A 302 -10.35 33.64 28.32
C ARG A 302 -11.61 34.45 28.04
N ALA A 303 -12.12 34.40 26.80
CA ALA A 303 -13.33 35.10 26.42
C ALA A 303 -14.55 34.60 27.21
N ALA A 304 -14.65 33.29 27.45
CA ALA A 304 -15.68 32.70 28.31
C ALA A 304 -15.56 33.15 29.79
N ALA A 305 -14.34 33.46 30.24
CA ALA A 305 -14.07 34.02 31.56
C ALA A 305 -14.21 35.55 31.64
N GLY A 306 -14.58 36.23 30.55
CA GLY A 306 -14.73 37.69 30.49
C GLY A 306 -13.42 38.47 30.44
N LEU A 307 -12.30 37.83 30.10
CA LEU A 307 -10.98 38.45 29.93
C LEU A 307 -10.76 38.83 28.45
N SER A 308 -9.91 39.83 28.19
CA SER A 308 -9.53 40.22 26.82
C SER A 308 -8.74 39.09 26.12
N ARG A 309 -9.00 38.91 24.82
CA ARG A 309 -8.28 37.97 23.95
C ARG A 309 -6.87 38.49 23.69
N ILE A 310 -5.87 37.61 23.72
CA ILE A 310 -4.49 38.02 23.49
C ILE A 310 -4.22 38.24 22.00
N ALA A 311 -4.79 37.43 21.11
CA ALA A 311 -4.42 37.45 19.69
C ALA A 311 -4.88 38.71 18.90
N MET A 312 -5.72 39.58 19.47
CA MET A 312 -6.28 40.75 18.77
C MET A 312 -5.55 42.08 19.07
N ASP A 313 -4.53 42.09 19.93
CA ASP A 313 -3.85 43.33 20.38
C ASP A 313 -2.58 43.70 19.57
N GLU A 314 -2.28 43.03 18.44
CA GLU A 314 -1.29 43.54 17.48
C GLU A 314 -1.85 44.82 16.82
N HIS A 315 -1.59 45.95 17.49
CA HIS A 315 -1.95 47.32 17.11
C HIS A 315 -1.64 47.62 15.63
N GLU A 316 -2.65 48.01 14.86
CA GLU A 316 -2.44 49.00 13.80
C GLU A 316 -2.00 50.31 14.49
N PRO A 317 -0.84 50.90 14.14
CA PRO A 317 -0.45 52.16 14.72
C PRO A 317 -1.41 53.24 14.20
N GLU A 318 -2.24 53.79 15.09
CA GLU A 318 -3.00 55.00 14.83
C GLU A 318 -2.04 56.09 14.35
N ILE A 319 -2.09 56.41 13.06
CA ILE A 319 -1.43 57.57 12.49
C ILE A 319 -2.13 58.78 13.09
N GLY A 320 -1.49 59.36 14.11
CA GLY A 320 -2.04 60.44 14.91
C GLY A 320 -2.53 61.61 14.07
N ALA A 321 -3.81 61.92 14.21
CA ALA A 321 -4.34 63.24 13.94
C ALA A 321 -3.94 64.15 15.11
N GLY A 322 -2.84 64.88 14.95
CA GLY A 322 -2.49 66.02 15.81
C GLY A 322 -3.40 67.23 15.51
N PRO A 323 -3.64 68.10 16.49
CA PRO A 323 -4.59 69.21 16.43
C PRO A 323 -4.21 70.31 15.42
#